data_AF-A0A8J8AEG2-F1
#
_entry.id   AF-A0A8J8AEG2-F1
#
_cell.length_a   1.000
_cell.length_b   1.000
_cell.length_c   1.000
_cell.angle_alpha   90.00
_cell.angle_beta   90.00
_cell.angle_gamma   90.00
#
_symmetry.space_group_name_H-M   'P 1'
#
loop_
_entity.id
_entity.type
_entity.pdbx_description
1 polymer ?
#
loop_
_entity_poly.entity_id
_entity_poly.type
_entity_poly.pdbx_seq_one_letter_code
_entity_poly.pdbx_strand_id
1 'polypeptide(L)'
;ILQNTDVLVKNGKIAKVGKNLSSAGAKEIDGTGKHLTAGIIDEHSHIAASSINEGAQSVTSEVRIGDNLNPEDINIYRQLSGGVTSSHILHGSANTIGGQTQLIKLRWGADDEGLKFKNWDPFIKFALGENVKRTTSQNNNRFPDTR
;
A
#
# COMPACT_ATOMS: atom_id res chain seq x y z
N ILE A 1 8.04 -24.43 -5.24
CA ILE A 1 9.22 -23.70 -5.76
C ILE A 1 9.58 -24.32 -7.10
N LEU A 2 9.70 -23.53 -8.17
CA LEU A 2 10.19 -23.99 -9.47
C LEU A 2 11.71 -23.80 -9.54
N GLN A 3 12.45 -24.85 -9.89
CA GLN A 3 13.92 -24.83 -9.94
C GLN A 3 14.40 -24.58 -11.37
N ASN A 4 15.48 -23.80 -11.53
CA ASN A 4 16.11 -23.48 -12.82
C ASN A 4 15.06 -23.06 -13.87
N THR A 5 14.33 -21.99 -13.56
CA THR A 5 13.14 -21.54 -14.29
C THR A 5 13.26 -20.07 -14.63
N ASP A 6 12.84 -19.73 -15.84
CA ASP A 6 12.87 -18.39 -16.41
C ASP A 6 11.47 -17.77 -16.36
N VAL A 7 11.43 -16.44 -16.26
CA VAL A 7 10.21 -15.64 -16.35
C VAL A 7 10.40 -14.60 -17.44
N LEU A 8 9.62 -14.70 -18.52
CA LEU A 8 9.61 -13.73 -19.60
C LEU A 8 8.60 -12.62 -19.28
N VAL A 9 9.07 -11.38 -19.24
CA VAL A 9 8.23 -10.19 -19.07
C VAL A 9 8.14 -9.43 -20.39
N LYS A 10 6.92 -9.08 -20.82
CA LYS A 10 6.66 -8.28 -22.01
C LYS A 10 5.58 -7.23 -21.69
N ASN A 11 5.82 -5.97 -22.07
CA ASN A 11 4.89 -4.85 -21.84
C ASN A 11 4.42 -4.74 -20.37
N GLY A 12 5.35 -4.94 -19.43
CA GLY A 12 5.07 -4.86 -17.99
C GLY A 12 4.26 -6.02 -17.40
N LYS A 13 4.02 -7.09 -18.15
CA LYS A 13 3.28 -8.28 -17.71
C LYS A 13 4.12 -9.54 -17.89
N ILE A 14 3.85 -10.56 -17.06
CA ILE A 14 4.44 -11.90 -17.22
C ILE A 14 3.81 -12.51 -18.48
N ALA A 15 4.63 -12.79 -19.49
CA ALA A 15 4.22 -13.41 -20.74
C ALA A 15 4.35 -14.93 -20.70
N LYS A 16 5.39 -15.45 -20.03
CA LYS A 16 5.63 -16.90 -19.92
C LYS A 16 6.48 -17.22 -18.70
N VAL A 17 6.26 -18.40 -18.12
CA VAL A 17 7.10 -19.01 -17.08
C VAL A 17 7.47 -20.41 -17.57
N GLY A 18 8.75 -20.78 -17.53
CA GLY A 18 9.21 -22.05 -18.09
C GLY A 18 10.73 -22.16 -18.08
N LYS A 19 11.28 -23.18 -18.74
CA LYS A 19 12.74 -23.36 -18.85
C LYS A 19 13.25 -22.99 -20.24
N ASN A 20 14.48 -22.50 -20.32
CA ASN A 20 15.18 -22.13 -21.55
C ASN A 20 14.34 -21.19 -22.42
N LEU A 21 13.72 -20.17 -21.81
CA LEU A 21 12.95 -19.18 -22.53
C LEU A 21 13.89 -18.22 -23.27
N SER A 22 13.60 -17.97 -24.53
CA SER A 22 14.27 -16.95 -25.33
C SER A 22 13.25 -16.07 -26.04
N SER A 23 13.61 -14.79 -26.24
CA SER A 23 12.81 -13.84 -27.00
C SER A 23 13.74 -12.83 -27.65
N ALA A 24 13.58 -12.59 -28.94
CA ALA A 24 14.39 -11.62 -29.67
C ALA A 24 14.30 -10.23 -29.03
N GLY A 25 15.45 -9.61 -28.79
CA GLY A 25 15.56 -8.27 -28.18
C GLY A 25 15.22 -8.21 -26.69
N ALA A 26 14.97 -9.34 -26.02
CA ALA A 26 14.81 -9.35 -24.57
C ALA A 26 16.14 -9.05 -23.88
N LYS A 27 16.11 -8.19 -22.87
CA LYS A 27 17.23 -8.05 -21.93
C LYS A 27 17.26 -9.28 -21.03
N GLU A 28 18.36 -10.01 -21.09
CA GLU A 28 18.59 -11.17 -20.22
C GLU A 28 19.18 -10.71 -18.88
N ILE A 29 18.67 -11.28 -17.79
CA ILE A 29 19.17 -11.07 -16.43
C ILE A 29 19.44 -12.46 -15.85
N ASP A 30 20.71 -12.80 -15.66
CA ASP A 30 21.10 -14.08 -15.07
C ASP A 30 20.75 -14.10 -13.57
N GLY A 31 19.79 -14.94 -13.22
CA GLY A 31 19.32 -15.17 -11.85
C GLY A 31 19.97 -16.39 -11.18
N THR A 32 21.05 -16.96 -11.72
CA THR A 32 21.70 -18.16 -11.17
C THR A 32 22.05 -17.97 -9.70
N GLY A 33 21.61 -18.91 -8.85
CA GLY A 33 21.80 -18.85 -7.39
C GLY A 33 20.96 -17.78 -6.68
N LYS A 34 20.01 -17.12 -7.36
CA LYS A 34 19.07 -16.15 -6.79
C LYS A 34 17.67 -16.74 -6.73
N HIS A 35 16.82 -16.09 -5.93
CA HIS A 35 15.39 -16.36 -5.90
C HIS A 35 14.63 -15.20 -6.54
N LEU A 36 13.65 -15.55 -7.39
CA LEU A 36 12.65 -14.61 -7.89
C LEU A 36 11.33 -14.89 -7.19
N THR A 37 10.75 -13.87 -6.59
CA THR A 37 9.43 -13.92 -5.96
C THR A 37 8.51 -12.87 -6.58
N ALA A 38 7.21 -12.99 -6.32
CA ALA A 38 6.33 -11.84 -6.48
C ALA A 38 6.77 -10.71 -5.55
N GLY A 39 6.45 -9.48 -5.91
CA GLY A 39 6.56 -8.35 -5.00
C GLY A 39 5.61 -8.52 -3.82
N ILE A 40 6.05 -8.15 -2.62
CA ILE A 40 5.23 -8.21 -1.41
C ILE A 40 4.13 -7.14 -1.51
N ILE A 41 2.96 -7.48 -1.00
CA ILE A 41 1.80 -6.59 -0.86
C ILE A 41 1.59 -6.34 0.62
N ASP A 42 1.66 -5.07 1.02
CA ASP A 42 1.34 -4.62 2.38
C ASP A 42 -0.10 -4.09 2.42
N GLU A 43 -1.02 -4.91 2.94
CA GLU A 43 -2.46 -4.59 2.95
C GLU A 43 -2.85 -3.59 4.05
N HIS A 44 -1.95 -3.25 4.98
CA HIS A 44 -2.23 -2.20 5.96
C HIS A 44 -0.98 -1.37 6.22
N SER A 45 -0.93 -0.19 5.60
CA SER A 45 0.18 0.74 5.77
C SER A 45 -0.24 2.17 6.05
N HIS A 46 0.72 2.93 6.56
CA HIS A 46 0.63 4.36 6.82
C HIS A 46 1.78 5.14 6.16
N ILE A 47 2.61 4.47 5.37
CA ILE A 47 3.67 5.13 4.59
C ILE A 47 3.07 6.02 3.51
N ALA A 48 3.87 6.94 2.97
CA ALA A 48 3.51 7.81 1.86
C ALA A 48 2.26 8.65 2.13
N ALA A 49 1.90 8.90 3.39
CA ALA A 49 0.82 9.80 3.78
C ALA A 49 1.34 10.83 4.80
N SER A 50 1.02 12.11 4.60
CA SER A 50 1.53 13.19 5.48
C SER A 50 0.78 13.28 6.83
N SER A 51 -0.42 12.71 6.90
CA SER A 51 -1.28 12.63 8.08
C SER A 51 -2.21 11.42 7.92
N ILE A 52 -2.59 10.81 9.05
CA ILE A 52 -3.21 9.48 9.09
C ILE A 52 -4.65 9.49 9.62
N ASN A 53 -5.03 10.43 10.47
CA ASN A 53 -6.37 10.49 11.06
C ASN A 53 -6.89 11.92 11.03
N GLU A 54 -8.20 12.08 10.88
CA GLU A 54 -8.90 13.36 11.07
C GLU A 54 -9.45 13.40 12.51
N GLY A 55 -8.69 13.99 13.43
CA GLY A 55 -8.95 13.91 14.86
C GLY A 55 -10.19 14.67 15.35
N ALA A 56 -10.81 15.51 14.51
CA ALA A 56 -11.94 16.34 14.91
C ALA A 56 -13.24 15.56 15.17
N GLN A 57 -13.42 14.39 14.54
CA GLN A 57 -14.70 13.65 14.57
C GLN A 57 -14.49 12.12 14.63
N SER A 58 -15.46 11.38 15.19
CA SER A 58 -15.40 9.90 15.22
C SER A 58 -15.68 9.25 13.85
N VAL A 59 -16.39 9.95 12.97
CA VAL A 59 -16.81 9.46 11.66
C VAL A 59 -16.41 10.51 10.64
N THR A 60 -15.47 10.17 9.77
CA THR A 60 -14.86 11.07 8.79
C THR A 60 -14.87 10.40 7.41
N SER A 61 -16.04 9.91 6.98
CA SER A 61 -16.19 9.18 5.71
C SER A 61 -15.84 10.01 4.46
N GLU A 62 -15.89 11.32 4.60
CA GLU A 62 -15.64 12.32 3.58
C GLU A 62 -14.16 12.54 3.28
N VAL A 63 -13.24 12.22 4.22
CA VAL A 63 -11.81 12.41 3.99
C VAL A 63 -11.21 11.27 3.18
N ARG A 64 -10.17 11.60 2.40
CA ARG A 64 -9.50 10.67 1.48
C ARG A 64 -8.01 10.68 1.76
N ILE A 65 -7.46 9.54 2.14
CA ILE A 65 -6.01 9.44 2.37
C ILE A 65 -5.21 9.70 1.08
N GLY A 66 -5.82 9.43 -0.08
CA GLY A 66 -5.26 9.69 -1.41
C GLY A 66 -5.05 11.17 -1.74
N ASP A 67 -5.71 12.10 -1.05
CA ASP A 67 -5.47 13.55 -1.20
C ASP A 67 -4.26 14.03 -0.41
N ASN A 68 -3.72 13.16 0.46
CA ASN A 68 -2.70 13.49 1.43
C ASN A 68 -1.43 12.64 1.25
N LEU A 69 -1.22 12.13 0.03
CA LEU A 69 -0.04 11.33 -0.28
C LEU A 69 1.22 12.20 -0.28
N ASN A 70 2.32 11.62 0.19
CA ASN A 70 3.66 12.19 0.10
C ASN A 70 4.55 11.27 -0.75
N PRO A 71 4.77 11.58 -2.04
CA PRO A 71 5.61 10.77 -2.92
C PRO A 71 7.09 10.74 -2.53
N GLU A 72 7.54 11.71 -1.74
CA GLU A 72 8.93 11.83 -1.29
C GLU A 72 9.18 11.14 0.07
N ASP A 73 8.20 10.42 0.62
CA ASP A 73 8.40 9.67 1.86
C ASP A 73 9.46 8.58 1.66
N ILE A 74 10.61 8.74 2.31
CA ILE A 74 11.73 7.81 2.29
C ILE A 74 11.34 6.35 2.61
N ASN A 75 10.23 6.14 3.32
CA ASN A 75 9.74 4.79 3.58
C ASN A 75 9.32 4.05 2.31
N ILE A 76 8.94 4.74 1.22
CA ILE A 76 8.72 4.12 -0.10
C ILE A 76 10.00 3.41 -0.57
N TYR A 77 11.15 4.10 -0.51
CA TYR A 77 12.44 3.52 -0.87
C TYR A 77 12.82 2.35 0.04
N ARG A 78 12.63 2.50 1.36
CA ARG A 78 12.93 1.45 2.34
C ARG A 78 12.10 0.19 2.12
N GLN A 79 10.80 0.35 1.85
CA GLN A 79 9.88 -0.76 1.59
C GLN A 79 10.23 -1.48 0.28
N LEU A 80 10.57 -0.74 -0.78
CA LEU A 80 11.09 -1.31 -2.03
C LEU A 80 12.37 -2.12 -1.80
N SER A 81 13.28 -1.65 -0.96
CA SER A 81 14.52 -2.38 -0.63
C SER A 81 14.27 -3.71 0.09
N GLY A 82 13.12 -3.83 0.78
CA GLY A 82 12.65 -5.07 1.40
C GLY A 82 11.79 -5.95 0.48
N GLY A 83 11.54 -5.54 -0.77
CA GLY A 83 10.74 -6.29 -1.74
C GLY A 83 9.24 -5.99 -1.74
N VAL A 84 8.77 -5.01 -0.96
CA VAL A 84 7.38 -4.53 -1.03
C VAL A 84 7.20 -3.69 -2.29
N THR A 85 6.16 -3.98 -3.05
CA THR A 85 5.89 -3.29 -4.33
C THR A 85 4.57 -2.56 -4.34
N SER A 86 3.64 -2.94 -3.47
CA SER A 86 2.31 -2.34 -3.38
C SER A 86 1.90 -2.25 -1.92
N SER A 87 1.21 -1.16 -1.58
CA SER A 87 0.70 -0.93 -0.23
C SER A 87 -0.72 -0.39 -0.30
N HIS A 88 -1.58 -0.86 0.59
CA HIS A 88 -2.88 -0.26 0.84
C HIS A 88 -2.72 0.74 1.99
N ILE A 89 -2.90 2.02 1.67
CA ILE A 89 -2.78 3.11 2.64
C ILE A 89 -4.13 3.34 3.27
N LEU A 90 -4.20 3.22 4.60
CA LEU A 90 -5.43 3.39 5.36
C LEU A 90 -5.28 4.52 6.38
N HIS A 91 -6.43 5.08 6.75
CA HIS A 91 -6.54 5.83 7.98
C HIS A 91 -6.17 4.95 9.19
N GLY A 92 -5.76 5.60 10.27
CA GLY A 92 -5.40 4.92 11.51
C GLY A 92 -6.60 4.39 12.26
N SER A 93 -6.45 4.26 13.58
CA SER A 93 -7.49 3.74 14.47
C SER A 93 -7.98 4.78 15.47
N ALA A 94 -7.79 6.08 15.17
CA ALA A 94 -8.34 7.14 16.00
C ALA A 94 -9.84 7.35 15.73
N ASN A 95 -10.30 7.15 14.49
CA ASN A 95 -11.71 7.32 14.12
C ASN A 95 -12.41 5.97 14.01
N THR A 96 -13.71 5.91 14.31
CA THR A 96 -14.53 4.70 14.09
C THR A 96 -14.69 4.42 12.61
N ILE A 97 -14.90 5.48 11.83
CA ILE A 97 -14.86 5.48 10.37
C ILE A 97 -13.81 6.51 9.99
N GLY A 98 -12.65 6.06 9.51
CA GLY A 98 -11.51 6.95 9.26
C GLY A 98 -11.57 7.68 7.92
N GLY A 99 -12.27 7.11 6.94
CA GLY A 99 -12.38 7.68 5.59
C GLY A 99 -11.85 6.76 4.51
N GLN A 100 -11.85 7.27 3.28
CA GLN A 100 -11.52 6.52 2.07
C GLN A 100 -10.02 6.19 2.02
N THR A 101 -9.70 4.96 1.65
CA THR A 101 -8.32 4.46 1.59
C THR A 101 -7.73 4.63 0.19
N GLN A 102 -6.46 4.30 0.00
CA GLN A 102 -5.80 4.37 -1.30
C GLN A 102 -4.85 3.20 -1.51
N LEU A 103 -5.06 2.42 -2.57
CA LEU A 103 -4.07 1.44 -3.02
C LEU A 103 -2.98 2.14 -3.85
N ILE A 104 -1.72 1.94 -3.48
CA ILE A 104 -0.56 2.53 -4.18
C ILE A 104 0.42 1.44 -4.64
N LYS A 105 1.09 1.70 -5.77
CA LYS A 105 2.27 0.95 -6.21
C LYS A 105 3.49 1.80 -5.92
N LEU A 106 4.47 1.22 -5.24
CA LEU A 106 5.68 1.92 -4.83
C LEU A 106 6.55 2.21 -6.06
N ARG A 107 6.64 3.49 -6.43
CA ARG A 107 7.42 4.00 -7.55
C ARG A 107 8.24 5.19 -7.06
N TRP A 108 9.43 4.94 -6.54
CA TRP A 108 10.30 5.99 -6.03
C TRP A 108 10.62 7.02 -7.13
N GLY A 109 10.42 8.31 -6.82
CA GLY A 109 10.58 9.42 -7.77
C GLY A 109 9.38 9.68 -8.71
N ALA A 110 8.26 8.98 -8.52
CA ALA A 110 6.98 9.35 -9.15
C ALA A 110 6.27 10.42 -8.31
N ASP A 111 5.34 11.15 -8.92
CA ASP A 111 4.43 12.05 -8.20
C ASP A 111 3.31 11.26 -7.48
N ASP A 112 2.45 11.98 -6.76
CA ASP A 112 1.34 11.44 -5.98
C ASP A 112 0.37 10.62 -6.83
N GLU A 113 -0.05 11.13 -7.98
CA GLU A 113 -0.87 10.40 -8.95
C GLU A 113 -0.14 9.19 -9.54
N GLY A 114 1.17 9.33 -9.75
CA GLY A 114 2.07 8.27 -10.19
C GLY A 114 2.18 7.12 -9.20
N LEU A 115 1.83 7.29 -7.92
CA LEU A 115 1.76 6.20 -6.95
C LEU A 115 0.43 5.43 -7.02
N LYS A 116 -0.68 6.09 -7.34
CA LYS A 116 -2.03 5.52 -7.25
C LYS A 116 -2.22 4.35 -8.22
N PHE A 117 -2.91 3.30 -7.78
CA PHE A 117 -3.47 2.32 -8.71
C PHE A 117 -4.62 2.94 -9.48
N LYS A 118 -4.66 2.70 -10.80
CA LYS A 118 -5.78 3.08 -11.66
C LYS A 118 -6.83 1.98 -11.64
N ASN A 119 -8.12 2.36 -11.67
CA ASN A 119 -9.26 1.44 -11.81
C ASN A 119 -9.28 0.32 -10.75
N TRP A 120 -9.05 0.67 -9.49
CA TRP A 120 -9.23 -0.23 -8.34
C TRP A 120 -10.58 0.06 -7.68
N ASP A 121 -11.17 -0.94 -7.02
CA ASP A 121 -12.41 -0.74 -6.25
C ASP A 121 -12.10 0.07 -4.98
N PRO A 122 -12.80 1.17 -4.70
CA PRO A 122 -12.51 2.01 -3.54
C PRO A 122 -12.95 1.36 -2.22
N PHE A 123 -12.18 1.59 -1.15
CA PHE A 123 -12.46 1.09 0.20
C PHE A 123 -12.59 2.25 1.20
N ILE A 124 -13.24 1.97 2.33
CA ILE A 124 -13.33 2.87 3.48
C ILE A 124 -12.90 2.12 4.75
N LYS A 125 -12.09 2.76 5.60
CA LYS A 125 -11.56 2.13 6.80
C LYS A 125 -12.52 2.30 7.98
N PHE A 126 -12.89 1.17 8.58
CA PHE A 126 -13.53 1.11 9.90
C PHE A 126 -12.53 0.63 10.96
N ALA A 127 -12.51 1.29 12.11
CA ALA A 127 -11.78 0.85 13.30
C ALA A 127 -12.77 0.64 14.44
N LEU A 128 -12.76 -0.58 14.98
CA LEU A 128 -13.79 -1.08 15.88
C LEU A 128 -13.17 -1.70 17.16
N GLY A 129 -11.90 -1.39 17.43
CA GLY A 129 -11.16 -1.84 18.60
C GLY A 129 -11.13 -0.82 19.74
N GLU A 130 -10.23 -1.01 20.70
CA GLU A 130 -10.07 -0.14 21.88
C GLU A 130 -9.70 1.31 21.54
N ASN A 131 -8.88 1.53 20.51
CA ASN A 131 -8.27 2.84 20.23
C ASN A 131 -9.28 3.96 19.95
N VAL A 132 -10.43 3.63 19.35
CA VAL A 132 -11.45 4.64 19.03
C VAL A 132 -12.16 5.17 20.28
N LYS A 133 -12.10 4.45 21.40
CA LYS A 133 -12.63 4.88 22.71
C LYS A 133 -11.62 5.70 23.52
N ARG A 134 -10.32 5.55 23.23
CA ARG A 134 -9.26 6.21 24.02
C ARG A 134 -9.37 7.73 23.87
N THR A 135 -9.36 8.40 25.02
CA THR A 135 -9.33 9.86 25.13
C THR A 135 -8.51 10.25 26.36
N THR A 136 -7.81 11.37 26.26
CA THR A 136 -7.15 12.02 27.41
C THR A 136 -8.02 13.12 28.01
N SER A 137 -9.16 13.42 27.39
CA SER A 137 -10.13 14.42 27.88
C SER A 137 -10.87 13.89 29.11
N GLN A 138 -11.07 14.76 30.11
CA GLN A 138 -11.93 14.47 31.26
C GLN A 138 -13.41 14.36 30.85
N ASN A 139 -13.81 15.06 29.79
CA ASN A 139 -15.13 14.96 29.19
C ASN A 139 -15.04 14.10 27.93
N ASN A 140 -15.46 12.83 28.03
CA ASN A 140 -15.42 11.92 26.89
C ASN A 140 -16.55 12.24 25.89
N ASN A 141 -16.18 12.71 24.70
CA ASN A 141 -17.09 12.94 23.58
C ASN A 141 -16.92 11.90 22.46
N ARG A 142 -16.20 10.81 22.72
CA ARG A 142 -15.94 9.74 21.76
C ARG A 142 -17.16 8.85 21.63
N PHE A 143 -17.42 8.41 20.41
CA PHE A 143 -18.46 7.42 20.12
C PHE A 143 -17.97 6.46 19.02
N PRO A 144 -18.27 5.15 19.10
CA PRO A 144 -18.90 4.46 20.23
C PRO A 144 -17.93 4.33 21.42
N ASP A 145 -18.45 4.43 22.64
CA ASP A 145 -17.67 4.31 23.90
C ASP A 145 -17.90 2.98 24.64
N THR A 146 -18.89 2.21 24.20
CA THR A 146 -19.23 0.87 24.72
C THR A 146 -19.18 -0.15 23.59
N ARG A 147 -18.77 -1.38 23.89
CA ARG A 147 -18.86 -2.56 23.03
C ARG A 147 -19.13 -3.78 23.86
#